data_AF-A0A377QA95-F1
#
_entry.id   AF-A0A377QA95-F1
#
_cell.length_a   1.000
_cell.length_b   1.000
_cell.length_c   1.000
_cell.angle_alpha   90.00
_cell.angle_beta   90.00
_cell.angle_gamma   90.00
#
_symmetry.space_group_name_H-M   'P 1'
#
loop_
_entity.id
_entity.type
_entity.pdbx_description
1 polymer ?
#
loop_
_entity_poly.entity_id
_entity_poly.type
_entity_poly.pdbx_seq_one_letter_code
_entity_poly.pdbx_strand_id
1 'polypeptide(L)'
;MNVQSTLNTQRLTESHALPLAWVEKIFRKMHGRFGNQFVDKFRSGESFEVTLMDGNTEERDTGIENAKTVWAEELAGFSGEEIARGMAAKFLYGAPDLDKFQVACRQTVEIDIEVRMQLAITQMSRRRQYLEESWPDNRTFWAAQRIGNDLLIQEPWRLKAKWVAAWMDAERDSNRTIPDASTQVLLPPPAKRTMTKAQANEQAAQLKLAISGLRNAKSWPHQIAETAKQAGMVQITSAVLALRGLREEVPNSLILRARELGLGRQLGLGE
;
A
#
# COMPACT_ATOMS: atom_id res chain seq x y z
N MET A 1 45.42 -35.93 -1.94
CA MET A 1 44.17 -36.32 -1.25
C MET A 1 43.88 -35.28 -0.20
N ASN A 2 42.92 -34.40 -0.49
CA ASN A 2 42.72 -33.15 0.25
C ASN A 2 41.52 -33.32 1.19
N VAL A 3 41.79 -33.55 2.48
CA VAL A 3 40.78 -33.84 3.52
C VAL A 3 40.05 -32.56 3.98
N GLN A 4 40.34 -31.40 3.38
CA GLN A 4 39.77 -30.12 3.78
C GLN A 4 38.49 -29.72 3.02
N SER A 5 38.05 -30.48 2.01
CA SER A 5 36.89 -30.10 1.19
C SER A 5 35.55 -30.68 1.63
N THR A 6 35.49 -31.51 2.67
CA THR A 6 34.23 -32.13 3.15
C THR A 6 33.66 -31.52 4.43
N LEU A 7 34.37 -30.60 5.09
CA LEU A 7 33.91 -29.98 6.34
C LEU A 7 33.17 -28.63 6.16
N ASN A 8 33.07 -28.12 4.94
CA ASN A 8 32.54 -26.77 4.70
C ASN A 8 31.12 -26.72 4.11
N THR A 9 30.44 -27.87 4.02
CA THR A 9 29.07 -27.98 3.50
C THR A 9 28.02 -28.28 4.58
N GLN A 10 28.42 -28.45 5.85
CA GLN A 10 27.50 -28.71 6.96
C GLN A 10 27.13 -27.46 7.78
N ARG A 11 27.63 -26.26 7.44
CA ARG A 11 27.50 -25.05 8.26
C ARG A 11 26.38 -24.09 7.82
N LEU A 12 25.23 -24.62 7.38
CA LEU A 12 24.10 -23.80 6.93
C LEU A 12 22.75 -24.11 7.61
N THR A 13 22.71 -24.93 8.67
CA THR A 13 21.47 -25.20 9.43
C THR A 13 21.73 -25.49 10.91
N GLU A 14 22.35 -24.57 11.64
CA GLU A 14 22.25 -24.54 13.10
C GLU A 14 21.60 -23.22 13.49
N SER A 15 20.26 -23.21 13.55
CA SER A 15 19.53 -22.20 14.29
C SER A 15 19.84 -22.40 15.78
N HIS A 16 20.96 -21.85 16.23
CA HIS A 16 21.34 -21.90 17.63
C HIS A 16 20.23 -21.22 18.44
N ALA A 17 19.64 -21.96 19.38
CA ALA A 17 18.61 -21.44 20.28
C ALA A 17 19.06 -20.11 20.90
N LEU A 18 18.10 -19.22 21.16
CA LEU A 18 18.36 -17.95 21.83
C LEU A 18 19.02 -18.25 23.19
N PRO A 19 20.11 -17.56 23.58
CA PRO A 19 20.73 -17.80 24.88
C PRO A 19 19.71 -17.73 26.02
N LEU A 20 19.68 -18.73 26.91
CA LEU A 20 18.70 -18.82 28.00
C LEU A 20 18.67 -17.57 28.88
N ALA A 21 19.82 -16.91 29.10
CA ALA A 21 19.91 -15.65 29.84
C ALA A 21 19.04 -14.52 29.22
N TRP A 22 18.86 -14.52 27.89
CA TRP A 22 17.97 -13.57 27.22
C TRP A 22 16.51 -13.92 27.47
N VAL A 23 16.16 -15.20 27.43
CA VAL A 23 14.80 -15.67 27.76
C VAL A 23 14.46 -15.37 29.22
N GLU A 24 15.39 -15.57 30.15
CA GLU A 24 15.21 -15.19 31.55
C GLU A 24 14.94 -13.70 31.72
N LYS A 25 15.58 -12.84 30.92
CA LYS A 25 15.30 -11.40 30.91
C LYS A 25 13.90 -11.09 30.39
N ILE A 26 13.44 -11.81 29.36
CA ILE A 26 12.06 -11.70 28.84
C ILE A 26 11.07 -12.10 29.93
N PHE A 27 11.26 -13.27 30.54
CA PHE A 27 10.40 -13.78 31.62
C PHE A 27 10.37 -12.83 32.83
N ARG A 28 11.53 -12.30 33.24
CA ARG A 28 11.63 -11.32 34.33
C ARG A 28 10.83 -10.06 34.02
N LYS A 29 10.93 -9.54 32.79
CA LYS A 29 10.19 -8.34 32.37
C LYS A 29 8.70 -8.59 32.26
N MET A 30 8.27 -9.73 31.73
CA MET A 30 6.85 -10.11 31.64
C MET A 30 6.25 -10.34 33.04
N HIS A 31 6.97 -11.02 33.92
CA HIS A 31 6.57 -11.18 35.32
C HIS A 31 6.45 -9.82 36.03
N GLY A 32 7.39 -8.89 35.82
CA GLY A 32 7.29 -7.55 36.39
C GLY A 32 6.07 -6.75 35.89
N ARG A 33 5.58 -7.04 34.68
CA ARG A 33 4.43 -6.32 34.07
C ARG A 33 3.08 -6.96 34.38
N PHE A 34 3.00 -8.29 34.38
CA PHE A 34 1.75 -9.03 34.50
C PHE A 34 1.61 -9.80 35.82
N GLY A 35 2.67 -9.84 36.63
CA GLY A 35 2.72 -10.56 37.89
C GLY A 35 2.54 -12.07 37.71
N ASN A 36 1.91 -12.69 38.71
CA ASN A 36 1.68 -14.13 38.75
C ASN A 36 0.84 -14.63 37.57
N GLN A 37 -0.03 -13.81 36.97
CA GLN A 37 -0.84 -14.22 35.81
C GLN A 37 -0.02 -14.70 34.62
N PHE A 38 1.23 -14.24 34.48
CA PHE A 38 2.12 -14.72 33.44
C PHE A 38 2.75 -16.06 33.82
N VAL A 39 3.26 -16.17 35.05
CA VAL A 39 3.99 -17.36 35.51
C VAL A 39 3.04 -18.55 35.74
N ASP A 40 1.83 -18.29 36.22
CA ASP A 40 0.80 -19.30 36.47
C ASP A 40 0.41 -20.09 35.21
N LYS A 41 0.64 -19.52 34.00
CA LYS A 41 0.41 -20.21 32.73
C LYS A 41 1.37 -21.36 32.46
N PHE A 42 2.56 -21.32 33.07
CA PHE A 42 3.65 -22.27 32.81
C PHE A 42 4.01 -23.08 34.05
N ARG A 43 3.44 -22.75 35.22
CA ARG A 43 3.69 -23.46 36.47
C ARG A 43 3.13 -24.87 36.39
N SER A 44 3.98 -25.86 36.65
CA SER A 44 3.61 -27.27 36.73
C SER A 44 3.27 -27.71 38.16
N GLY A 45 3.85 -27.04 39.17
CA GLY A 45 3.76 -27.44 40.56
C GLY A 45 4.78 -28.52 40.95
N GLU A 46 5.56 -29.02 40.00
CA GLU A 46 6.67 -29.94 40.23
C GLU A 46 7.98 -29.14 40.22
N SER A 47 8.68 -29.15 41.34
CA SER A 47 9.96 -28.45 41.49
C SER A 47 11.14 -29.41 41.50
N PHE A 48 12.29 -28.93 41.06
CA PHE A 48 13.57 -29.60 41.19
C PHE A 48 14.61 -28.65 41.79
N GLU A 49 15.60 -29.24 42.45
CA GLU A 49 16.71 -28.50 43.04
C GLU A 49 17.84 -28.30 42.03
N VAL A 50 18.31 -27.05 41.91
CA VAL A 50 19.46 -26.68 41.10
C VAL A 50 20.55 -26.11 42.00
N THR A 51 21.70 -26.79 42.03
CA THR A 51 22.90 -26.27 42.70
C THR A 51 23.62 -25.28 41.79
N LEU A 52 23.69 -24.03 42.24
CA LEU A 52 24.41 -22.94 41.58
C LEU A 52 25.92 -23.07 41.79
N MET A 53 26.70 -22.33 40.99
CA MET A 53 28.17 -22.34 41.07
C MET A 53 28.73 -21.82 42.40
N ASP A 54 27.95 -21.06 43.16
CA ASP A 54 28.30 -20.57 44.50
C ASP A 54 28.00 -21.59 45.62
N GLY A 55 27.49 -22.77 45.26
CA GLY A 55 27.12 -23.84 46.19
C GLY A 55 25.73 -23.68 46.80
N ASN A 56 24.98 -22.63 46.45
CA ASN A 56 23.60 -22.48 46.89
C ASN A 56 22.66 -23.34 46.05
N THR A 57 21.64 -23.92 46.69
CA THR A 57 20.59 -24.68 46.01
C THR A 57 19.35 -23.81 45.87
N GLU A 58 18.86 -23.67 44.64
CA GLU A 58 17.58 -23.03 44.34
C GLU A 58 16.54 -24.07 43.91
N GLU A 59 15.34 -23.95 44.43
CA GLU A 59 14.19 -24.72 43.95
C GLU A 59 13.58 -24.02 42.73
N ARG A 60 13.45 -24.74 41.61
CA ARG A 60 12.88 -24.23 40.35
C ARG A 60 11.73 -25.11 39.87
N ASP A 61 10.67 -24.50 39.36
CA ASP A 61 9.53 -25.23 38.77
C ASP A 61 9.91 -25.77 37.38
N THR A 62 9.67 -27.07 37.19
CA THR A 62 9.98 -27.82 35.98
C THR A 62 9.27 -27.26 34.74
N GLY A 63 8.00 -26.88 34.88
CA GLY A 63 7.18 -26.31 33.81
C GLY A 63 7.71 -24.95 33.34
N ILE A 64 8.18 -24.11 34.27
CA ILE A 64 8.76 -22.81 33.95
C ILE A 64 10.08 -22.97 33.18
N GLU A 65 10.96 -23.88 33.60
CA GLU A 65 12.24 -24.12 32.93
C GLU A 65 12.05 -24.77 31.55
N ASN A 66 11.08 -25.67 31.40
CA ASN A 66 10.69 -26.21 30.11
C ASN A 66 10.15 -25.11 29.19
N ALA A 67 9.30 -24.23 29.69
CA ALA A 67 8.77 -23.10 28.92
C ALA A 67 9.90 -22.17 28.45
N LYS A 68 10.88 -21.86 29.30
CA LYS A 68 12.05 -21.05 28.89
C LYS A 68 12.85 -21.73 27.77
N THR A 69 13.01 -23.04 27.83
CA THR A 69 13.72 -23.81 26.80
C THR A 69 12.98 -23.73 25.46
N VAL A 70 11.66 -23.95 25.46
CA VAL A 70 10.83 -23.82 24.25
C VAL A 70 10.87 -22.39 23.70
N TRP A 71 10.79 -21.37 24.56
CA TRP A 71 10.93 -19.97 24.13
C TRP A 71 12.30 -19.68 23.53
N ALA A 72 13.37 -20.32 24.01
CA ALA A 72 14.71 -20.16 23.44
C ALA A 72 14.81 -20.74 22.02
N GLU A 73 14.23 -21.92 21.81
CA GLU A 73 14.20 -22.59 20.51
C GLU A 73 13.33 -21.85 19.50
N GLU A 74 12.12 -21.46 19.90
CA GLU A 74 11.14 -20.83 19.02
C GLU A 74 11.43 -19.34 18.72
N LEU A 75 12.22 -18.69 19.57
CA LEU A 75 12.76 -17.35 19.29
C LEU A 75 14.13 -17.41 18.60
N ALA A 76 14.62 -18.59 18.22
CA ALA A 76 15.82 -18.72 17.40
C ALA A 76 15.60 -18.01 16.05
N GLY A 77 16.53 -17.14 15.67
CA GLY A 77 16.44 -16.36 14.43
C GLY A 77 15.59 -15.08 14.53
N PHE A 78 15.17 -14.67 15.73
CA PHE A 78 14.67 -13.31 15.97
C PHE A 78 15.85 -12.37 16.26
N SER A 79 15.83 -11.17 15.66
CA SER A 79 16.83 -10.15 15.94
C SER A 79 16.61 -9.52 17.32
N GLY A 80 17.67 -8.95 17.91
CA GLY A 80 17.56 -8.23 19.18
C GLY A 80 16.54 -7.07 19.12
N GLU A 81 16.39 -6.43 17.96
CA GLU A 81 15.40 -5.37 17.72
C GLU A 81 13.96 -5.90 17.68
N GLU A 82 13.75 -7.08 17.09
CA GLU A 82 12.44 -7.78 17.11
C GLU A 82 12.03 -8.15 18.53
N ILE A 83 12.96 -8.71 19.31
CA ILE A 83 12.70 -9.06 20.71
C ILE A 83 12.44 -7.79 21.53
N ALA A 84 13.19 -6.71 21.32
CA ALA A 84 12.96 -5.42 21.97
C ALA A 84 11.56 -4.84 21.65
N ARG A 85 11.09 -5.02 20.41
CA ARG A 85 9.73 -4.63 20.00
C ARG A 85 8.65 -5.43 20.73
N GLY A 86 8.76 -6.76 20.76
CA GLY A 86 7.81 -7.59 21.51
C GLY A 86 7.78 -7.25 23.00
N MET A 87 8.93 -6.92 23.58
CA MET A 87 9.04 -6.45 24.96
C MET A 87 8.41 -5.06 25.20
N ALA A 88 8.29 -4.22 24.17
CA ALA A 88 7.67 -2.89 24.24
C ALA A 88 6.17 -2.91 23.89
N ALA A 89 5.68 -3.99 23.27
CA ALA A 89 4.31 -4.12 22.83
C ALA A 89 3.30 -3.98 23.98
N LYS A 90 2.10 -3.50 23.65
CA LYS A 90 0.98 -3.38 24.59
C LYS A 90 0.01 -4.55 24.42
N PHE A 91 0.06 -5.49 25.34
CA PHE A 91 -0.90 -6.59 25.40
C PHE A 91 -2.17 -6.13 26.15
N LEU A 92 -3.26 -5.92 25.42
CA LEU A 92 -4.52 -5.37 25.94
C LEU A 92 -5.34 -6.38 26.74
N TYR A 93 -5.14 -7.68 26.51
CA TYR A 93 -5.99 -8.76 27.03
C TYR A 93 -5.24 -9.70 27.99
N GLY A 94 -4.29 -9.16 28.75
CA GLY A 94 -3.49 -9.91 29.72
C GLY A 94 -2.14 -10.40 29.19
N ALA A 95 -1.47 -11.23 29.99
CA ALA A 95 -0.11 -11.69 29.71
C ALA A 95 -0.03 -12.47 28.39
N PRO A 96 0.97 -12.22 27.52
CA PRO A 96 1.12 -12.96 26.27
C PRO A 96 1.54 -14.42 26.51
N ASP A 97 1.15 -15.29 25.58
CA ASP A 97 1.80 -16.59 25.35
C ASP A 97 2.93 -16.40 24.32
N LEU A 98 3.65 -17.49 24.00
CA LEU A 98 4.77 -17.45 23.06
C LEU A 98 4.34 -16.95 21.68
N ASP A 99 3.25 -17.47 21.13
CA ASP A 99 2.76 -17.10 19.80
C ASP A 99 2.40 -15.61 19.74
N LYS A 100 1.68 -15.08 20.74
CA LYS A 100 1.36 -13.64 20.82
C LYS A 100 2.61 -12.80 20.97
N PHE A 101 3.62 -13.31 21.69
CA PHE A 101 4.90 -12.62 21.82
C PHE A 101 5.67 -12.59 20.48
N GLN A 102 5.72 -13.71 19.76
CA GLN A 102 6.33 -13.78 18.42
C GLN A 102 5.65 -12.82 17.44
N VAL A 103 4.31 -12.78 17.43
CA VAL A 103 3.53 -11.82 16.63
C VAL A 103 3.93 -10.38 17.00
N ALA A 104 4.00 -10.06 18.28
CA ALA A 104 4.41 -8.73 18.75
C ALA A 104 5.87 -8.39 18.41
N CYS A 105 6.77 -9.38 18.38
CA CYS A 105 8.16 -9.20 17.96
C CYS A 105 8.29 -8.92 16.46
N ARG A 106 7.51 -9.62 15.63
CA ARG A 106 7.52 -9.49 14.17
C ARG A 106 6.67 -8.33 13.67
N GLN A 107 5.77 -7.77 14.49
CA GLN A 107 5.16 -6.48 14.21
C GLN A 107 6.29 -5.47 14.04
N THR A 108 6.65 -5.16 12.78
CA THR A 108 7.35 -3.93 12.43
C THR A 108 6.63 -2.84 13.17
N VAL A 109 7.36 -1.90 13.80
CA VAL A 109 6.75 -0.65 14.23
C VAL A 109 6.01 -0.16 13.01
N GLU A 110 4.70 -0.37 13.01
CA GLU A 110 3.80 0.17 12.05
C GLU A 110 3.80 1.62 12.48
N ILE A 111 4.85 2.35 12.07
CA ILE A 111 4.79 3.78 11.92
C ILE A 111 3.45 3.95 11.25
N ASP A 112 2.54 4.61 11.97
CA ASP A 112 1.16 4.77 11.56
C ASP A 112 1.15 5.01 10.06
N ILE A 113 0.36 4.21 9.34
CA ILE A 113 0.27 4.28 7.89
C ILE A 113 0.06 5.74 7.45
N GLU A 114 -0.64 6.54 8.26
CA GLU A 114 -0.80 7.99 8.06
C GLU A 114 0.51 8.77 8.21
N VAL A 115 1.31 8.49 9.25
CA VAL A 115 2.64 9.11 9.43
C VAL A 115 3.57 8.73 8.27
N ARG A 116 3.53 7.48 7.79
CA ARG A 116 4.29 7.06 6.61
C ARG A 116 3.86 7.82 5.36
N MET A 117 2.56 8.09 5.20
CA MET A 117 2.04 8.92 4.11
C MET A 117 2.58 10.35 4.18
N GLN A 118 2.60 10.97 5.36
CA GLN A 118 3.13 12.33 5.54
C GLN A 118 4.63 12.42 5.24
N LEU A 119 5.40 11.42 5.69
CA LEU A 119 6.82 11.32 5.35
C LEU A 119 7.01 11.15 3.84
N ALA A 120 6.20 10.30 3.20
CA ALA A 120 6.25 10.10 1.76
C ALA A 120 5.91 11.35 0.95
N ILE A 121 4.91 12.13 1.36
CA ILE A 121 4.57 13.43 0.76
C ILE A 121 5.78 14.37 0.86
N THR A 122 6.39 14.46 2.05
CA THR A 122 7.57 15.29 2.29
C THR A 122 8.74 14.90 1.37
N GLN A 123 9.04 13.60 1.27
CA GLN A 123 10.15 13.12 0.45
C GLN A 123 9.87 13.23 -1.05
N MET A 124 8.64 12.97 -1.51
CA MET A 124 8.25 13.22 -2.92
C MET A 124 8.34 14.71 -3.29
N SER A 125 8.01 15.60 -2.35
CA SER A 125 8.15 17.05 -2.55
C SER A 125 9.62 17.46 -2.68
N ARG A 126 10.51 16.94 -1.82
CA ARG A 126 11.97 17.15 -1.90
C ARG A 126 12.54 16.64 -3.22
N ARG A 127 12.18 15.42 -3.61
CA ARG A 127 12.56 14.81 -4.89
C ARG A 127 12.20 15.70 -6.08
N ARG A 128 10.99 16.26 -6.09
CA ARG A 128 10.53 17.18 -7.13
C ARG A 128 11.32 18.49 -7.18
N GLN A 129 11.82 18.93 -6.03
CA GLN A 129 12.64 20.14 -5.88
C GLN A 129 14.13 19.88 -6.06
N TYR A 130 14.53 18.65 -6.41
CA TYR A 130 15.94 18.22 -6.50
C TYR A 130 16.73 18.44 -5.21
N LEU A 131 16.06 18.29 -4.06
CA LEU A 131 16.67 18.33 -2.74
C LEU A 131 17.03 16.92 -2.28
N GLU A 132 17.98 16.82 -1.35
CA GLU A 132 18.40 15.54 -0.77
C GLU A 132 17.23 14.79 -0.10
N GLU A 133 17.14 13.50 -0.41
CA GLU A 133 16.07 12.60 0.01
C GLU A 133 16.53 11.71 1.15
N SER A 134 15.67 11.52 2.15
CA SER A 134 15.90 10.61 3.27
C SER A 134 14.67 9.73 3.46
N TRP A 135 14.61 8.65 2.69
CA TRP A 135 13.51 7.69 2.78
C TRP A 135 13.69 6.78 4.00
N PRO A 136 12.64 6.56 4.80
CA PRO A 136 12.74 5.69 5.98
C PRO A 136 12.96 4.22 5.62
N ASP A 137 12.38 3.78 4.50
CA ASP A 137 12.55 2.45 3.93
C ASP A 137 12.12 2.45 2.45
N ASN A 138 12.57 1.43 1.71
CA ASN A 138 12.26 1.28 0.29
C ASN A 138 10.75 1.11 0.05
N ARG A 139 10.03 0.43 0.94
CA ARG A 139 8.59 0.21 0.79
C ARG A 139 7.83 1.53 0.78
N THR A 140 8.24 2.50 1.61
CA THR A 140 7.66 3.85 1.61
C THR A 140 7.82 4.56 0.30
N PHE A 141 9.01 4.49 -0.29
CA PHE A 141 9.26 5.03 -1.62
C PHE A 141 8.37 4.34 -2.66
N TRP A 142 8.33 3.01 -2.69
CA TRP A 142 7.58 2.26 -3.70
C TRP A 142 6.06 2.38 -3.56
N ALA A 143 5.55 2.63 -2.35
CA ALA A 143 4.15 2.98 -2.12
C ALA A 143 3.84 4.38 -2.68
N ALA A 144 4.72 5.36 -2.41
CA ALA A 144 4.58 6.72 -2.92
C ALA A 144 4.65 6.76 -4.45
N GLN A 145 5.57 6.00 -5.05
CA GLN A 145 5.75 5.91 -6.50
C GLN A 145 4.51 5.36 -7.23
N ARG A 146 3.78 4.41 -6.61
CA ARG A 146 2.53 3.85 -7.16
C ARG A 146 1.40 4.86 -7.22
N ILE A 147 1.32 5.75 -6.24
CA ILE A 147 0.36 6.88 -6.27
C ILE A 147 0.85 7.97 -7.23
N GLY A 148 2.17 8.19 -7.24
CA GLY A 148 2.81 9.18 -8.10
C GLY A 148 2.42 10.60 -7.70
N ASN A 149 2.25 11.47 -8.70
CA ASN A 149 2.07 12.90 -8.49
C ASN A 149 0.73 13.25 -7.81
N ASP A 150 -0.26 12.35 -7.80
CA ASP A 150 -1.51 12.52 -7.06
C ASP A 150 -1.24 12.73 -5.56
N LEU A 151 -0.17 12.12 -5.03
CA LEU A 151 0.25 12.25 -3.63
C LEU A 151 0.59 13.71 -3.25
N LEU A 152 1.00 14.53 -4.21
CA LEU A 152 1.37 15.93 -4.01
C LEU A 152 0.25 16.92 -4.37
N ILE A 153 -0.80 16.47 -5.06
CA ILE A 153 -1.90 17.32 -5.53
C ILE A 153 -3.12 17.20 -4.63
N GLN A 154 -3.47 15.98 -4.23
CA GLN A 154 -4.69 15.70 -3.49
C GLN A 154 -4.48 15.83 -1.98
N GLU A 155 -5.58 16.14 -1.29
CA GLU A 155 -5.58 16.17 0.17
C GLU A 155 -5.32 14.77 0.76
N PRO A 156 -4.45 14.63 1.79
CA PRO A 156 -4.02 13.32 2.30
C PRO A 156 -5.16 12.39 2.73
N TRP A 157 -6.23 12.93 3.34
CA TRP A 157 -7.37 12.14 3.79
C TRP A 157 -8.13 11.45 2.64
N ARG A 158 -8.14 12.04 1.43
CA ARG A 158 -8.75 11.44 0.23
C ARG A 158 -7.95 10.27 -0.32
N LEU A 159 -6.65 10.25 -0.02
CA LEU A 159 -5.73 9.24 -0.50
C LEU A 159 -5.56 8.08 0.46
N LYS A 160 -6.05 8.17 1.70
CA LYS A 160 -5.83 7.16 2.76
C LYS A 160 -6.06 5.72 2.29
N ALA A 161 -7.21 5.44 1.66
CA ALA A 161 -7.51 4.09 1.17
C ALA A 161 -6.57 3.65 0.03
N LYS A 162 -6.26 4.55 -0.91
CA LYS A 162 -5.30 4.28 -2.00
C LYS A 162 -3.89 4.06 -1.45
N TRP A 163 -3.51 4.81 -0.43
CA TRP A 163 -2.23 4.71 0.25
C TRP A 163 -2.07 3.37 0.97
N VAL A 164 -3.08 2.93 1.74
CA VAL A 164 -3.06 1.60 2.37
C VAL A 164 -2.88 0.50 1.30
N ALA A 165 -3.64 0.56 0.20
CA ALA A 165 -3.53 -0.41 -0.88
C ALA A 165 -2.15 -0.39 -1.56
N ALA A 166 -1.62 0.79 -1.89
CA ALA A 166 -0.30 0.96 -2.48
C ALA A 166 0.82 0.50 -1.52
N TRP A 167 0.66 0.75 -0.22
CA TRP A 167 1.59 0.35 0.83
C TRP A 167 1.66 -1.18 0.97
N MET A 168 0.51 -1.85 0.97
CA MET A 168 0.45 -3.31 0.95
C MET A 168 1.11 -3.88 -0.30
N ASP A 169 0.82 -3.29 -1.47
CA ASP A 169 1.37 -3.74 -2.74
C ASP A 169 2.89 -3.56 -2.87
N ALA A 170 3.41 -2.49 -2.26
CA ALA A 170 4.82 -2.13 -2.25
C ALA A 170 5.71 -3.06 -1.42
N GLU A 171 5.13 -3.96 -0.61
CA GLU A 171 5.89 -5.01 0.07
C GLU A 171 6.70 -5.86 -0.91
N ARG A 172 6.18 -6.08 -2.12
CA ARG A 172 6.86 -6.86 -3.17
C ARG A 172 8.16 -6.22 -3.65
N ASP A 173 8.30 -4.90 -3.50
CA ASP A 173 9.47 -4.12 -3.90
C ASP A 173 10.30 -3.66 -2.69
N SER A 174 10.04 -4.15 -1.48
CA SER A 174 10.74 -3.70 -0.26
C SER A 174 12.26 -3.93 -0.33
N ASN A 175 12.71 -4.94 -1.08
CA ASN A 175 14.13 -5.22 -1.31
C ASN A 175 14.74 -4.45 -2.49
N ARG A 176 13.92 -3.73 -3.27
CA ARG A 176 14.37 -3.01 -4.46
C ARG A 176 14.93 -1.65 -4.09
N THR A 177 16.15 -1.35 -4.54
CA THR A 177 16.83 -0.08 -4.28
C THR A 177 16.09 1.10 -4.90
N ILE A 178 16.04 2.21 -4.16
CA ILE A 178 15.44 3.47 -4.61
C ILE A 178 16.32 4.09 -5.70
N PRO A 179 15.78 4.42 -6.89
CA PRO A 179 16.54 5.10 -7.94
C PRO A 179 16.98 6.49 -7.49
N ASP A 180 18.20 6.88 -7.82
CA ASP A 180 18.69 8.24 -7.55
C ASP A 180 17.98 9.28 -8.43
N ALA A 181 17.41 10.31 -7.80
CA ALA A 181 16.74 11.41 -8.52
C ALA A 181 17.71 12.25 -9.35
N SER A 182 19.00 12.30 -8.98
CA SER A 182 20.02 13.03 -9.73
C SER A 182 20.18 12.50 -11.17
N THR A 183 19.81 11.25 -11.41
CA THR A 183 19.89 10.58 -12.71
C THR A 183 18.66 10.79 -13.60
N GLN A 184 17.63 11.50 -13.12
CA GLN A 184 16.44 11.77 -13.93
C GLN A 184 16.78 12.76 -15.05
N VAL A 185 16.93 12.23 -16.26
CA VAL A 185 17.05 13.02 -17.49
C VAL A 185 15.81 13.90 -17.62
N LEU A 186 16.00 15.22 -17.58
CA LEU A 186 14.96 16.19 -17.92
C LEU A 186 14.40 15.82 -19.30
N LEU A 187 13.12 15.47 -19.35
CA LEU A 187 12.42 15.35 -20.62
C LEU A 187 12.60 16.67 -21.39
N PRO A 188 12.86 16.61 -22.70
CA PRO A 188 12.92 17.83 -23.49
C PRO A 188 11.59 18.58 -23.31
N PRO A 189 11.63 19.92 -23.12
CA PRO A 189 10.40 20.69 -22.97
C PRO A 189 9.45 20.36 -24.12
N PRO A 190 8.15 20.15 -23.85
CA PRO A 190 7.20 19.88 -24.91
C PRO A 190 7.33 20.98 -25.95
N ALA A 191 7.47 20.58 -27.22
CA ALA A 191 7.63 21.54 -28.31
C ALA A 191 6.54 22.62 -28.19
N LYS A 192 6.95 23.90 -28.27
CA LYS A 192 6.02 25.04 -28.16
C LYS A 192 4.86 24.78 -29.13
N ARG A 193 3.64 24.75 -28.60
CA ARG A 193 2.42 24.55 -29.40
C ARG A 193 2.36 25.63 -30.48
N THR A 194 2.58 25.24 -31.73
CA THR A 194 2.42 26.10 -32.91
C THR A 194 0.97 26.20 -33.38
N MET A 195 0.06 25.39 -32.82
CA MET A 195 -1.35 25.44 -33.18
C MET A 195 -2.11 26.57 -32.48
N THR A 196 -2.83 27.33 -33.28
CA THR A 196 -3.80 28.32 -32.81
C THR A 196 -5.01 27.65 -32.17
N LYS A 197 -5.75 28.38 -31.33
CA LYS A 197 -6.98 27.89 -30.67
C LYS A 197 -8.04 27.38 -31.67
N ALA A 198 -8.12 28.00 -32.85
CA ALA A 198 -9.03 27.59 -33.92
C ALA A 198 -8.64 26.22 -34.49
N GLN A 199 -7.35 26.03 -34.81
CA GLN A 199 -6.84 24.75 -35.31
C GLN A 199 -7.00 23.63 -34.26
N ALA A 200 -6.83 23.94 -32.98
CA ALA A 200 -7.01 22.97 -31.89
C ALA A 200 -8.48 22.52 -31.78
N ASN A 201 -9.43 23.44 -31.94
CA ASN A 201 -10.85 23.11 -31.96
C ASN A 201 -11.23 22.27 -33.18
N GLU A 202 -10.65 22.56 -34.35
CA GLU A 202 -10.90 21.81 -35.57
C GLU A 202 -10.34 20.37 -35.48
N GLN A 203 -9.12 20.19 -34.98
CA GLN A 203 -8.57 18.85 -34.72
C GLN A 203 -9.34 18.09 -33.64
N ALA A 204 -9.80 18.76 -32.58
CA ALA A 204 -10.64 18.14 -31.57
C ALA A 204 -12.00 17.72 -32.15
N ALA A 205 -12.57 18.49 -33.09
CA ALA A 205 -13.78 18.12 -33.80
C ALA A 205 -13.55 16.91 -34.72
N GLN A 206 -12.43 16.87 -35.46
CA GLN A 206 -12.03 15.73 -36.29
C GLN A 206 -11.76 14.46 -35.45
N LEU A 207 -11.09 14.57 -34.31
CA LEU A 207 -10.86 13.46 -33.38
C LEU A 207 -12.18 12.96 -32.76
N LYS A 208 -13.11 13.85 -32.41
CA LYS A 208 -14.46 13.46 -31.96
C LYS A 208 -15.22 12.71 -33.04
N LEU A 209 -15.10 13.11 -34.31
CA LEU A 209 -15.67 12.42 -35.46
C LEU A 209 -15.00 11.05 -35.72
N ALA A 210 -13.68 10.94 -35.49
CA ALA A 210 -12.96 9.68 -35.64
C ALA A 210 -13.29 8.69 -34.52
N ILE A 211 -13.40 9.16 -33.27
CA ILE A 211 -13.75 8.35 -32.10
C ILE A 211 -15.22 7.93 -32.16
N SER A 212 -16.13 8.79 -32.64
CA SER A 212 -17.51 8.38 -32.88
C SER A 212 -17.59 7.27 -33.93
N GLY A 213 -16.74 7.31 -34.97
CA GLY A 213 -16.58 6.24 -35.97
C GLY A 213 -16.20 4.86 -35.41
N LEU A 214 -15.48 4.81 -34.28
CA LEU A 214 -14.90 3.57 -33.71
C LEU A 214 -15.81 2.81 -32.74
N ARG A 215 -16.92 3.41 -32.27
CA ARG A 215 -17.93 2.73 -31.44
C ARG A 215 -19.30 2.87 -32.08
N ASN A 216 -19.72 1.89 -32.88
CA ASN A 216 -21.08 1.80 -33.45
C ASN A 216 -21.71 3.17 -33.76
N ALA A 217 -20.99 4.01 -34.53
CA ALA A 217 -21.36 5.41 -34.80
C ALA A 217 -22.78 5.54 -35.38
N LYS A 218 -23.21 4.52 -36.11
CA LYS A 218 -24.54 4.40 -36.68
C LYS A 218 -25.62 4.04 -35.68
N SER A 219 -25.33 3.42 -34.54
CA SER A 219 -26.37 3.04 -33.58
C SER A 219 -26.55 4.07 -32.47
N TRP A 220 -25.46 4.71 -32.02
CA TRP A 220 -25.51 5.58 -30.84
C TRP A 220 -26.48 6.78 -30.97
N PRO A 221 -26.49 7.57 -32.07
CA PRO A 221 -27.46 8.65 -32.21
C PRO A 221 -28.92 8.16 -32.25
N HIS A 222 -29.15 6.97 -32.83
CA HIS A 222 -30.47 6.33 -32.88
C HIS A 222 -30.90 5.78 -31.51
N GLN A 223 -29.97 5.29 -30.68
CA GLN A 223 -30.25 4.90 -29.29
C GLN A 223 -30.65 6.11 -28.42
N ILE A 224 -30.02 7.27 -28.66
CA ILE A 224 -30.46 8.53 -28.02
C ILE A 224 -31.84 8.94 -28.52
N ALA A 225 -32.19 8.65 -29.79
CA ALA A 225 -33.52 8.91 -30.33
C ALA A 225 -34.61 8.02 -29.68
N GLU A 226 -34.30 6.75 -29.34
CA GLU A 226 -35.20 5.85 -28.61
C GLU A 226 -35.47 6.33 -27.17
N THR A 227 -34.47 6.95 -26.54
CA THR A 227 -34.53 7.43 -25.14
C THR A 227 -34.65 8.95 -25.03
N ALA A 228 -35.08 9.63 -26.11
CA ALA A 228 -35.02 11.09 -26.24
C ALA A 228 -35.69 11.85 -25.08
N LYS A 229 -36.81 11.35 -24.54
CA LYS A 229 -37.52 11.97 -23.41
C LYS A 229 -36.64 12.14 -22.16
N GLN A 230 -35.67 11.25 -21.95
CA GLN A 230 -34.79 11.25 -20.78
C GLN A 230 -33.44 11.94 -21.06
N ALA A 231 -33.14 12.22 -22.32
CA ALA A 231 -31.88 12.81 -22.73
C ALA A 231 -31.82 14.32 -22.42
N GLY A 232 -30.64 14.75 -21.96
CA GLY A 232 -30.34 16.15 -21.66
C GLY A 232 -29.87 16.95 -22.88
N MET A 233 -29.74 18.27 -22.71
CA MET A 233 -29.40 19.23 -23.78
C MET A 233 -28.13 18.87 -24.58
N VAL A 234 -27.07 18.43 -23.90
CA VAL A 234 -25.79 18.04 -24.51
C VAL A 234 -25.94 16.77 -25.34
N GLN A 235 -26.71 15.79 -24.87
CA GLN A 235 -26.93 14.52 -25.55
C GLN A 235 -27.76 14.72 -26.83
N ILE A 236 -28.84 15.50 -26.75
CA ILE A 236 -29.68 15.85 -27.91
C ILE A 236 -28.87 16.62 -28.96
N THR A 237 -28.12 17.65 -28.54
CA THR A 237 -27.26 18.43 -29.44
C THR A 237 -26.23 17.54 -30.14
N SER A 238 -25.57 16.65 -29.41
CA SER A 238 -24.54 15.77 -29.95
C SER A 238 -25.12 14.73 -30.92
N ALA A 239 -26.30 14.16 -30.62
CA ALA A 239 -26.96 13.19 -31.49
C ALA A 239 -27.43 13.83 -32.81
N VAL A 240 -28.04 15.01 -32.75
CA VAL A 240 -28.47 15.77 -33.95
C VAL A 240 -27.29 16.14 -34.84
N LEU A 241 -26.18 16.63 -34.26
CA LEU A 241 -24.97 16.96 -35.01
C LEU A 241 -24.31 15.72 -35.63
N ALA A 242 -24.30 14.59 -34.90
CA ALA A 242 -23.78 13.33 -35.40
C ALA A 242 -24.57 12.82 -36.62
N LEU A 243 -25.91 12.80 -36.54
CA LEU A 243 -26.77 12.37 -37.66
C LEU A 243 -26.59 13.25 -38.90
N ARG A 244 -26.45 14.56 -38.72
CA ARG A 244 -26.12 15.49 -39.81
C ARG A 244 -24.74 15.23 -40.41
N GLY A 245 -23.74 14.98 -39.57
CA GLY A 245 -22.40 14.60 -40.04
C GLY A 245 -22.42 13.31 -40.86
N LEU A 246 -23.32 12.38 -40.52
CA LEU A 246 -23.56 11.13 -41.26
C LEU A 246 -24.46 11.30 -42.50
N ARG A 247 -25.02 12.49 -42.72
CA ARG A 247 -26.04 12.78 -43.76
C ARG A 247 -27.30 11.93 -43.63
N GLU A 248 -27.65 11.53 -42.41
CA GLU A 248 -28.89 10.82 -42.10
C GLU A 248 -29.98 11.80 -41.66
N GLU A 249 -31.24 11.43 -41.89
CA GLU A 249 -32.37 12.21 -41.40
C GLU A 249 -32.42 12.19 -39.87
N VAL A 250 -32.79 13.32 -39.28
CA VAL A 250 -32.92 13.45 -37.82
C VAL A 250 -34.27 12.90 -37.38
N PRO A 251 -34.33 11.87 -36.51
CA PRO A 251 -35.59 11.33 -36.01
C PRO A 251 -36.47 12.38 -35.31
N ASN A 252 -37.78 12.30 -35.53
CA ASN A 252 -38.77 13.22 -34.95
C ASN A 252 -38.71 13.29 -33.41
N SER A 253 -38.35 12.20 -32.73
CA SER A 253 -38.20 12.18 -31.27
C SER A 253 -37.10 13.15 -30.77
N LEU A 254 -36.00 13.27 -31.52
CA LEU A 254 -34.93 14.23 -31.23
C LEU A 254 -35.35 15.66 -31.56
N ILE A 255 -36.12 15.86 -32.63
CA ILE A 255 -36.63 17.18 -33.02
C ILE A 255 -37.59 17.72 -31.95
N LEU A 256 -38.57 16.91 -31.53
CA LEU A 256 -39.50 17.28 -30.47
C LEU A 256 -38.78 17.59 -29.16
N ARG A 257 -37.84 16.72 -28.76
CA ARG A 257 -37.07 16.95 -27.54
C ARG A 257 -36.18 18.19 -27.63
N ALA A 258 -35.57 18.44 -28.78
CA ALA A 258 -34.78 19.66 -29.00
C ALA A 258 -35.66 20.90 -28.85
N ARG A 259 -36.90 20.88 -29.32
CA ARG A 259 -37.86 21.99 -29.15
C ARG A 259 -38.27 22.18 -27.69
N GLU A 260 -38.59 21.10 -26.98
CA GLU A 260 -38.87 21.14 -25.52
C GLU A 260 -37.71 21.78 -24.74
N LEU A 261 -36.47 21.50 -25.14
CA LEU A 261 -35.26 22.04 -24.52
C LEU A 261 -34.82 23.41 -25.07
N GLY A 262 -35.62 24.04 -25.94
CA GLY A 262 -35.30 25.35 -26.53
C GLY A 262 -34.15 25.35 -27.54
N LEU A 263 -33.70 24.19 -28.01
CA LEU A 263 -32.60 23.99 -28.95
C LEU A 263 -33.01 24.07 -30.43
N GLY A 264 -34.31 24.08 -30.74
CA GLY A 264 -34.84 23.96 -32.12
C GLY A 264 -34.23 24.97 -33.11
N ARG A 265 -34.14 26.26 -32.72
CA ARG A 265 -33.51 27.30 -33.53
C ARG A 265 -32.00 27.14 -33.67
N GLN A 266 -31.30 26.87 -32.56
CA GLN A 266 -29.84 26.70 -32.55
C GLN A 266 -29.41 25.52 -33.42
N LEU A 267 -30.20 24.46 -33.44
CA LEU A 267 -29.96 23.28 -34.26
C LEU A 267 -30.61 23.38 -35.64
N GLY A 268 -31.26 24.47 -36.02
CA GLY A 268 -31.89 24.60 -37.35
C GLY A 268 -32.92 23.51 -37.65
N LEU A 269 -33.75 23.15 -36.67
CA LEU A 269 -34.80 22.13 -36.76
C LEU A 269 -36.22 22.75 -36.88
N GLY A 270 -36.29 24.04 -37.21
CA GLY A 270 -37.53 24.83 -37.19
C GLY A 270 -38.09 25.05 -35.79
N GLU A 271 -39.05 25.98 -35.66
CA GLU A 271 -39.88 26.10 -34.44
C GLU A 271 -40.89 24.96 -34.34
#